data_AF-A0A929KGP3-F1
#
_entry.id   AF-A0A929KGP3-F1
#
_cell.length_a   1.000
_cell.length_b   1.000
_cell.length_c   1.000
_cell.angle_alpha   90.00
_cell.angle_beta   90.00
_cell.angle_gamma   90.00
#
_symmetry.space_group_name_H-M   'P 1'
#
loop_
_entity.id
_entity.type
_entity.pdbx_description
1 polymer ?
#
loop_
_entity_poly.entity_id
_entity_poly.type
_entity_poly.pdbx_seq_one_letter_code
_entity_poly.pdbx_strand_id
1 'polypeptide(L)'
;MDIDSNVMVPYADVREEDVYYSKRIWREVDVRDTINSVLSAEGAKLIDVLLEAIGNEELAAYSPKDTASGKVLEDNDSFKIALTAQQALQNARGTVEGVADSTTGKIGEPQLRRLRSEEFVKFRIKEDWILDTKRSIFEPRIVGIAPMKMVEGHWQPVFWVYYDDARELLSKKRMINPLNDASQLTFDDFFVRRLFSSYVVKETNPSNKSIADVLGVTDVKDPRKLYESEKIKKSISDFEQSLWEY
;
A
#
# COMPACT_ATOMS: atom_id res chain seq x y z
N MET A 1 31.28 -8.00 -13.05
CA MET A 1 30.91 -8.46 -11.71
C MET A 1 29.50 -7.93 -11.52
N ASP A 2 28.49 -8.75 -11.83
CA ASP A 2 27.10 -8.33 -11.65
C ASP A 2 26.83 -8.27 -10.15
N ILE A 3 26.72 -7.04 -9.62
CA ILE A 3 26.48 -6.76 -8.20
C ILE A 3 24.99 -6.92 -7.86
N ASP A 4 24.11 -7.00 -8.87
CA ASP A 4 22.66 -7.01 -8.69
C ASP A 4 22.11 -8.43 -8.76
N SER A 5 21.96 -9.07 -7.59
CA SER A 5 21.21 -10.33 -7.48
C SER A 5 19.71 -10.06 -7.63
N ASN A 6 19.10 -10.54 -8.71
CA ASN A 6 17.63 -10.49 -8.94
C ASN A 6 16.84 -11.49 -8.08
N VAL A 7 17.46 -11.97 -7.00
CA VAL A 7 16.90 -13.03 -6.18
C VAL A 7 16.12 -12.38 -5.06
N MET A 8 14.80 -12.59 -5.08
CA MET A 8 13.93 -12.22 -3.96
C MET A 8 14.43 -12.91 -2.69
N VAL A 9 14.73 -12.12 -1.66
CA VAL A 9 15.06 -12.66 -0.34
C VAL A 9 13.74 -12.93 0.38
N PRO A 10 13.34 -14.19 0.59
CA PRO A 10 12.10 -14.48 1.29
C PRO A 10 12.20 -13.99 2.74
N TYR A 11 11.06 -13.60 3.32
CA TYR A 11 11.01 -13.37 4.76
C TYR A 11 11.34 -14.67 5.49
N ALA A 12 11.99 -14.56 6.65
CA ALA A 12 12.18 -15.73 7.50
C ALA A 12 10.82 -16.25 7.97
N ASP A 13 10.65 -17.57 7.99
CA ASP A 13 9.48 -18.17 8.61
C ASP A 13 9.50 -17.87 10.11
N VAL A 14 8.46 -17.20 10.61
CA VAL A 14 8.31 -16.84 12.02
C VAL A 14 7.05 -17.51 12.52
N ARG A 15 7.25 -18.41 13.48
CA ARG A 15 6.15 -19.10 14.12
C ARG A 15 5.47 -18.18 15.10
N GLU A 16 4.16 -18.31 15.24
CA GLU A 16 3.39 -17.51 16.19
C GLU A 16 3.90 -17.65 17.64
N GLU A 17 4.44 -18.83 17.99
CA GLU A 17 5.03 -19.11 19.30
C GLU A 17 6.32 -18.31 19.59
N ASP A 18 7.04 -17.91 18.53
CA ASP A 18 8.31 -17.18 18.63
C ASP A 18 8.11 -15.65 18.64
N VAL A 19 6.88 -15.18 18.36
CA VAL A 19 6.51 -13.76 18.35
C VAL A 19 6.23 -13.27 19.76
N TYR A 20 7.16 -12.51 20.33
CA TYR A 20 6.97 -11.91 21.65
C TYR A 20 6.19 -10.60 21.60
N TYR A 21 6.39 -9.83 20.53
CA TYR A 21 5.72 -8.57 20.33
C TYR A 21 5.35 -8.41 18.86
N SER A 22 4.11 -8.01 18.61
CA SER A 22 3.65 -7.63 17.28
C SER A 22 2.89 -6.33 17.35
N LYS A 23 3.24 -5.35 16.51
CA LYS A 23 2.46 -4.13 16.33
C LYS A 23 2.18 -3.89 14.86
N ARG A 24 0.89 -3.89 14.51
CA ARG A 24 0.44 -3.61 13.16
C ARG A 24 0.16 -2.12 12.98
N ILE A 25 0.67 -1.56 11.90
CA ILE A 25 0.44 -0.17 11.53
C ILE A 25 0.10 -0.04 10.05
N TRP A 26 -0.57 1.07 9.74
CA TRP A 26 -0.83 1.50 8.37
C TRP A 26 -0.15 2.84 8.19
N ARG A 27 0.59 2.93 7.10
CA ARG A 27 1.32 4.13 6.71
C ARG A 27 0.97 4.50 5.29
N GLU A 28 1.08 5.79 4.98
CA GLU A 28 0.90 6.30 3.63
C GLU A 28 2.24 6.79 3.09
N VAL A 29 2.53 6.37 1.86
CA VAL A 29 3.68 6.79 1.05
C VAL A 29 3.14 7.75 0.01
N ASP A 30 3.55 9.02 0.11
CA ASP A 30 3.14 10.05 -0.84
C ASP A 30 4.18 10.15 -1.95
N VAL A 31 3.77 9.90 -3.18
CA VAL A 31 4.65 9.87 -4.36
C VAL A 31 5.14 11.29 -4.71
N ARG A 32 4.52 12.33 -4.15
CA ARG A 32 4.97 13.72 -4.31
C ARG A 32 6.19 14.05 -3.46
N ASP A 33 6.54 13.21 -2.49
CA ASP A 33 7.79 13.35 -1.75
C ASP A 33 8.98 13.05 -2.68
N THR A 34 10.07 13.80 -2.53
CA THR A 34 11.28 13.66 -3.36
C THR A 34 11.79 12.22 -3.42
N ILE A 35 11.86 11.55 -2.27
CA ILE A 35 12.33 10.15 -2.16
C ILE A 35 11.38 9.19 -2.88
N ASN A 36 10.08 9.42 -2.77
CA ASN A 36 9.05 8.50 -3.27
C ASN A 36 8.71 8.73 -4.75
N SER A 37 9.12 9.87 -5.32
CA SER A 37 8.84 10.25 -6.71
C SER A 37 9.23 9.18 -7.73
N VAL A 38 10.22 8.35 -7.40
CA VAL A 38 10.66 7.18 -8.18
C VAL A 38 9.55 6.16 -8.42
N LEU A 39 8.52 6.09 -7.57
CA LEU A 39 7.35 5.23 -7.77
C LEU A 39 6.44 5.70 -8.92
N SER A 40 6.58 6.94 -9.35
CA SER A 40 5.89 7.53 -10.51
C SER A 40 6.79 7.82 -11.70
N ALA A 41 8.01 7.29 -11.70
CA ALA A 41 8.97 7.50 -12.78
C ALA A 41 8.38 7.09 -14.14
N GLU A 42 8.71 7.88 -15.17
CA GLU A 42 8.23 7.62 -16.53
C GLU A 42 8.75 6.25 -17.03
N GLY A 43 7.84 5.42 -17.55
CA GLY A 43 8.15 4.06 -18.00
C GLY A 43 8.16 2.98 -16.90
N ALA A 44 8.13 3.35 -15.63
CA ALA A 44 8.10 2.41 -14.50
C ALA A 44 7.25 2.94 -13.34
N LYS A 45 5.97 3.21 -13.58
CA LYS A 45 5.03 3.57 -12.50
C LYS A 45 4.60 2.33 -11.76
N LEU A 46 4.66 2.34 -10.43
CA LEU A 46 4.25 1.21 -9.60
C LEU A 46 2.80 0.77 -9.88
N ILE A 47 1.90 1.74 -10.07
CA ILE A 47 0.49 1.45 -10.35
C ILE A 47 0.30 0.71 -11.69
N ASP A 48 1.09 1.05 -12.70
CA ASP A 48 0.99 0.41 -14.01
C ASP A 48 1.44 -1.05 -13.91
N VAL A 49 2.54 -1.30 -13.18
CA VAL A 49 3.04 -2.65 -12.90
C VAL A 49 2.00 -3.51 -12.17
N LEU A 50 1.37 -2.96 -11.12
CA LEU A 50 0.35 -3.69 -10.37
C LEU A 50 -0.89 -3.98 -11.21
N LEU A 51 -1.38 -3.00 -11.98
CA LEU A 51 -2.59 -3.17 -12.79
C LEU A 51 -2.38 -4.08 -14.00
N GLU A 52 -1.18 -4.06 -14.60
CA GLU A 52 -0.80 -5.00 -15.66
C GLU A 52 -0.81 -6.44 -15.13
N ALA A 53 -0.18 -6.69 -13.97
CA ALA A 53 -0.15 -8.01 -13.37
C ALA A 53 -1.54 -8.50 -12.93
N ILE A 54 -2.38 -7.62 -12.37
CA ILE A 54 -3.78 -7.95 -12.05
C ILE A 54 -4.57 -8.26 -13.33
N GLY A 55 -4.35 -7.49 -14.40
CA GLY A 55 -5.01 -7.70 -15.70
C GLY A 55 -4.61 -9.02 -16.37
N ASN A 56 -3.37 -9.46 -16.15
CA ASN A 56 -2.85 -10.75 -16.61
C ASN A 56 -3.20 -11.92 -15.66
N GLU A 57 -3.95 -11.67 -14.58
CA GLU A 57 -4.28 -12.64 -13.54
C GLU A 57 -3.06 -13.24 -12.81
N GLU A 58 -1.91 -12.56 -12.86
CA GLU A 58 -0.68 -12.92 -12.13
C GLU A 58 -0.75 -12.49 -10.66
N LEU A 59 -1.62 -11.52 -10.34
CA LEU A 59 -1.70 -10.90 -9.02
C LEU A 59 -3.14 -10.75 -8.56
N ALA A 60 -3.45 -11.23 -7.37
CA ALA A 60 -4.77 -11.09 -6.76
C ALA A 60 -4.97 -9.69 -6.16
N ALA A 61 -6.13 -9.09 -6.46
CA ALA A 61 -6.56 -7.84 -5.87
C ALA A 61 -7.73 -8.07 -4.90
N TYR A 62 -7.80 -7.28 -3.83
CA TYR A 62 -8.80 -7.42 -2.78
C TYR A 62 -9.57 -6.12 -2.58
N SER A 63 -10.85 -6.24 -2.21
CA SER A 63 -11.73 -5.11 -2.02
C SER A 63 -11.29 -4.26 -0.82
N PRO A 64 -11.20 -2.93 -0.97
CA PRO A 64 -10.94 -2.01 0.12
C PRO A 64 -12.17 -1.74 1.00
N LYS A 65 -13.35 -2.23 0.61
CA LYS A 65 -14.62 -2.02 1.33
C LYS A 65 -15.28 -3.36 1.64
N ASP A 66 -15.87 -3.47 2.83
CA ASP A 66 -16.69 -4.65 3.13
C ASP A 66 -17.99 -4.54 2.33
N THR A 67 -18.14 -5.42 1.34
CA THR A 67 -19.34 -5.53 0.51
C THR A 67 -20.16 -6.76 0.90
N ALA A 68 -19.65 -7.61 1.80
CA ALA A 68 -20.28 -8.86 2.20
C ALA A 68 -21.24 -8.67 3.39
N SER A 69 -20.91 -7.75 4.30
CA SER A 69 -21.79 -7.39 5.41
C SER A 69 -22.67 -6.23 4.97
N GLY A 70 -24.00 -6.34 5.01
CA GLY A 70 -24.95 -5.24 4.79
C GLY A 70 -24.88 -4.09 5.82
N LYS A 71 -23.72 -3.88 6.42
CA LYS A 71 -23.32 -2.72 7.21
C LYS A 71 -22.73 -1.67 6.28
N VAL A 72 -22.73 -0.43 6.75
CA VAL A 72 -22.07 0.72 6.11
C VAL A 72 -20.69 0.30 5.61
N LEU A 73 -20.31 0.75 4.41
CA LEU A 73 -19.06 0.45 3.70
C LEU A 73 -17.82 0.84 4.52
N GLU A 74 -17.51 0.07 5.56
CA GLU A 74 -16.33 0.25 6.39
C GLU A 74 -15.08 -0.14 5.59
N ASP A 75 -13.98 0.56 5.86
CA ASP A 75 -12.67 0.27 5.30
C ASP A 75 -12.30 -1.19 5.62
N ASN A 76 -12.19 -2.01 4.57
CA ASN A 76 -11.80 -3.39 4.65
C ASN A 76 -10.32 -3.52 4.28
N ASP A 77 -9.51 -3.82 5.28
CA ASP A 77 -8.10 -4.13 5.16
C ASP A 77 -7.80 -5.60 5.52
N SER A 78 -8.84 -6.45 5.54
CA SER A 78 -8.74 -7.85 5.97
C SER A 78 -8.40 -8.83 4.84
N PHE A 79 -8.34 -8.36 3.57
CA PHE A 79 -8.01 -9.15 2.38
C PHE A 79 -8.93 -10.38 2.18
N LYS A 80 -10.16 -10.34 2.71
CA LYS A 80 -11.10 -11.48 2.63
C LYS A 80 -11.92 -11.52 1.35
N ILE A 81 -12.10 -10.37 0.70
CA ILE A 81 -12.96 -10.24 -0.48
C ILE A 81 -12.06 -10.06 -1.70
N ALA A 82 -11.82 -11.14 -2.44
CA ALA A 82 -11.09 -11.09 -3.70
C ALA A 82 -11.93 -10.36 -4.76
N LEU A 83 -11.27 -9.49 -5.53
CA LEU A 83 -11.83 -8.84 -6.70
C LEU A 83 -11.44 -9.63 -7.96
N THR A 84 -12.33 -9.65 -8.94
CA THR A 84 -11.95 -10.07 -10.29
C THR A 84 -11.04 -9.02 -10.92
N ALA A 85 -10.17 -9.42 -11.86
CA ALA A 85 -9.29 -8.51 -12.60
C ALA A 85 -10.09 -7.35 -13.22
N GLN A 86 -11.26 -7.65 -13.79
CA GLN A 86 -12.15 -6.66 -14.37
C GLN A 86 -12.70 -5.65 -13.33
N GLN A 87 -13.10 -6.12 -12.14
CA GLN A 87 -13.56 -5.23 -11.06
C GLN A 87 -12.43 -4.36 -10.51
N ALA A 88 -11.22 -4.91 -10.34
CA ALA A 88 -10.07 -4.13 -9.88
C ALA A 88 -9.71 -3.03 -10.90
N LEU A 89 -9.73 -3.36 -12.20
CA LEU A 89 -9.53 -2.38 -13.27
C LEU A 89 -10.66 -1.35 -13.33
N GLN A 90 -11.91 -1.73 -13.07
CA GLN A 90 -13.04 -0.80 -12.96
C GLN A 90 -12.87 0.18 -11.81
N ASN A 91 -12.52 -0.30 -10.61
CA ASN A 91 -12.24 0.55 -9.46
C ASN A 91 -11.07 1.50 -9.75
N ALA A 92 -10.04 1.00 -10.43
CA ALA A 92 -8.85 1.77 -10.78
C ALA A 92 -9.04 2.79 -11.90
N ARG A 93 -9.96 2.56 -12.84
CA ARG A 93 -10.19 3.48 -13.97
C ARG A 93 -11.35 4.44 -13.73
N GLY A 94 -12.33 4.01 -12.94
CA GLY A 94 -13.64 4.64 -12.89
C GLY A 94 -14.46 4.33 -14.15
N THR A 95 -15.76 4.48 -14.04
CA THR A 95 -16.71 4.35 -15.15
C THR A 95 -17.03 5.72 -15.74
N VAL A 96 -17.26 5.76 -17.05
CA VAL A 96 -17.94 6.88 -17.71
C VAL A 96 -19.37 6.41 -17.97
N GLU A 97 -20.37 7.24 -17.66
CA GLU A 97 -21.75 6.94 -18.02
C GLU A 97 -21.84 6.70 -19.54
N GLY A 98 -22.49 5.61 -19.93
CA GLY A 98 -22.66 5.28 -21.33
C GLY A 98 -23.41 6.42 -22.04
N VAL A 99 -22.94 6.80 -23.23
CA VAL A 99 -23.63 7.81 -24.04
C VAL A 99 -25.04 7.31 -24.32
N ALA A 100 -26.05 8.14 -24.03
CA ALA A 100 -27.44 7.81 -24.30
C ALA A 100 -27.65 7.68 -25.81
N ASP A 101 -28.13 6.53 -26.26
CA ASP A 101 -28.43 6.29 -27.66
C ASP A 101 -29.68 7.09 -28.07
N SER A 102 -29.51 8.06 -28.97
CA SER A 102 -30.54 9.06 -29.33
C SER A 102 -31.79 8.47 -30.00
N THR A 103 -31.74 7.21 -30.42
CA THR A 103 -32.85 6.52 -31.09
C THR A 103 -33.62 5.58 -30.15
N THR A 104 -32.99 5.10 -29.07
CA THR A 104 -33.52 4.01 -28.23
C THR A 104 -33.75 4.41 -26.78
N GLY A 105 -33.25 5.57 -26.34
CA GLY A 105 -33.40 6.09 -24.97
C GLY A 105 -32.72 5.24 -23.90
N LYS A 106 -31.99 4.18 -24.30
CA LYS A 106 -31.21 3.32 -23.42
C LYS A 106 -29.82 3.94 -23.24
N ILE A 107 -29.41 4.10 -21.99
CA ILE A 107 -28.03 4.44 -21.63
C ILE A 107 -27.18 3.24 -22.06
N GLY A 108 -26.16 3.47 -22.90
CA GLY A 108 -25.21 2.42 -23.28
C GLY A 108 -24.49 1.84 -22.04
N GLU A 109 -23.89 0.67 -22.17
CA GLU A 109 -23.09 0.11 -21.07
C GLU A 109 -21.97 1.09 -20.67
N PRO A 110 -21.74 1.31 -19.36
CA PRO A 110 -20.72 2.22 -18.89
C PRO A 110 -19.35 1.75 -19.38
N GLN A 111 -18.67 2.60 -20.15
CA GLN A 111 -17.34 2.28 -20.63
C GLN A 111 -16.29 2.61 -19.56
N LEU A 112 -15.26 1.78 -19.50
CA LEU A 112 -14.10 2.05 -18.68
C LEU A 112 -13.39 3.30 -19.18
N ARG A 113 -13.14 4.24 -18.26
CA ARG A 113 -12.28 5.37 -18.57
C ARG A 113 -10.88 4.89 -18.94
N ARG A 114 -10.16 5.65 -19.75
CA ARG A 114 -8.71 5.48 -19.89
C ARG A 114 -8.05 5.57 -18.50
N LEU A 115 -7.17 4.62 -18.19
CA LEU A 115 -6.37 4.66 -16.97
C LEU A 115 -5.55 5.94 -16.94
N ARG A 116 -5.67 6.68 -15.84
CA ARG A 116 -4.85 7.86 -15.54
C ARG A 116 -3.99 7.55 -14.33
N SER A 117 -2.80 7.04 -14.59
CA SER A 117 -1.84 6.60 -13.57
C SER A 117 -1.40 7.77 -12.68
N GLU A 118 -1.51 9.01 -13.18
CA GLU A 118 -1.22 10.26 -12.47
C GLU A 118 -2.19 10.55 -11.32
N GLU A 119 -3.37 9.92 -11.29
CA GLU A 119 -4.33 10.08 -10.19
C GLU A 119 -3.88 9.36 -8.90
N PHE A 120 -2.94 8.41 -9.03
CA PHE A 120 -2.44 7.59 -7.94
C PHE A 120 -1.18 8.22 -7.34
N VAL A 121 -1.40 9.23 -6.49
CA VAL A 121 -0.31 9.96 -5.84
C VAL A 121 0.06 9.43 -4.46
N LYS A 122 -0.68 8.44 -3.94
CA LYS A 122 -0.43 7.85 -2.62
C LYS A 122 -0.59 6.33 -2.65
N PHE A 123 0.21 5.66 -1.84
CA PHE A 123 0.08 4.24 -1.55
C PHE A 123 -0.06 4.04 -0.04
N ARG A 124 -1.05 3.27 0.38
CA ARG A 124 -1.19 2.82 1.77
C ARG A 124 -0.49 1.48 1.92
N ILE A 125 0.41 1.38 2.89
CA ILE A 125 1.13 0.17 3.23
C ILE A 125 0.62 -0.30 4.59
N LYS A 126 0.23 -1.57 4.65
CA LYS A 126 -0.08 -2.27 5.89
C LYS A 126 1.14 -3.13 6.25
N GLU A 127 1.64 -2.96 7.46
CA GLU A 127 2.83 -3.68 7.92
C GLU A 127 2.73 -4.10 9.39
N ASP A 128 3.42 -5.20 9.69
CA ASP A 128 3.53 -5.78 11.02
C ASP A 128 4.97 -5.64 11.50
N TRP A 129 5.17 -4.93 12.61
CA TRP A 129 6.44 -4.91 13.32
C TRP A 129 6.47 -6.09 14.27
N ILE A 130 7.40 -7.01 14.02
CA ILE A 130 7.46 -8.29 14.74
C ILE A 130 8.81 -8.38 15.44
N LEU A 131 8.78 -8.71 16.73
CA LEU A 131 9.96 -9.14 17.48
C LEU A 131 9.98 -10.66 17.52
N ASP A 132 10.88 -11.24 16.74
CA ASP A 132 11.19 -12.66 16.77
C ASP A 132 12.20 -12.93 17.89
N THR A 133 11.78 -13.67 18.92
CA THR A 133 12.64 -14.00 20.07
C THR A 133 13.76 -14.97 19.72
N LYS A 134 13.50 -15.91 18.82
CA LYS A 134 14.46 -16.93 18.40
C LYS A 134 15.59 -16.31 17.60
N ARG A 135 15.28 -15.34 16.75
CA ARG A 135 16.29 -14.57 15.98
C ARG A 135 16.80 -13.35 16.74
N SER A 136 16.09 -12.92 17.79
CA SER A 136 16.35 -11.66 18.51
C SER A 136 16.40 -10.46 17.55
N ILE A 137 15.48 -10.45 16.57
CA ILE A 137 15.40 -9.40 15.54
C ILE A 137 14.01 -8.76 15.61
N PHE A 138 14.01 -7.43 15.66
CA PHE A 138 12.82 -6.62 15.46
C PHE A 138 12.79 -6.14 14.00
N GLU A 139 11.86 -6.64 13.20
CA GLU A 139 11.78 -6.29 11.77
C GLU A 139 10.34 -5.96 11.35
N PRO A 140 10.16 -4.95 10.48
CA PRO A 140 8.88 -4.69 9.84
C PRO A 140 8.65 -5.66 8.67
N ARG A 141 7.47 -6.24 8.61
CA ARG A 141 7.00 -7.08 7.49
C ARG A 141 5.82 -6.42 6.82
N ILE A 142 5.97 -6.15 5.52
CA ILE A 142 4.87 -5.58 4.74
C ILE A 142 3.86 -6.69 4.45
N VAL A 143 2.62 -6.46 4.87
CA VAL A 143 1.49 -7.38 4.65
C VAL A 143 0.82 -7.09 3.31
N GLY A 144 0.66 -5.81 2.97
CA GLY A 144 0.04 -5.43 1.71
C GLY A 144 0.18 -3.98 1.34
N ILE A 145 -0.05 -3.72 0.06
CA ILE A 145 0.02 -2.39 -0.55
C ILE A 145 -1.32 -2.08 -1.20
N ALA A 146 -1.80 -0.86 -1.02
CA ALA A 146 -3.00 -0.35 -1.66
C ALA A 146 -2.73 0.98 -2.35
N PRO A 147 -2.90 1.07 -3.68
CA PRO A 147 -2.92 2.37 -4.34
C PRO A 147 -4.15 3.18 -3.91
N MET A 148 -3.96 4.49 -3.71
CA MET A 148 -5.00 5.39 -3.24
C MET A 148 -5.36 6.43 -4.29
N LYS A 149 -6.64 6.81 -4.29
CA LYS A 149 -7.17 7.93 -5.07
C LYS A 149 -7.92 8.90 -4.19
N MET A 150 -8.00 10.14 -4.65
CA MET A 150 -8.83 11.16 -4.03
C MET A 150 -10.26 11.02 -4.56
N VAL A 151 -11.20 10.69 -3.67
CA VAL A 151 -12.63 10.61 -3.94
C VAL A 151 -13.30 11.57 -2.96
N GLU A 152 -14.04 12.56 -3.49
CA GLU A 152 -14.77 13.55 -2.68
C GLU A 152 -13.87 14.29 -1.64
N GLY A 153 -12.61 14.54 -1.98
CA GLY A 153 -11.65 15.23 -1.10
C GLY A 153 -10.98 14.34 -0.05
N HIS A 154 -11.32 13.04 0.01
CA HIS A 154 -10.72 12.07 0.90
C HIS A 154 -9.89 11.04 0.13
N TRP A 155 -8.74 10.64 0.69
CA TRP A 155 -7.92 9.58 0.12
C TRP A 155 -8.50 8.22 0.46
N GLN A 156 -8.90 7.46 -0.54
CA GLN A 156 -9.45 6.12 -0.40
C GLN A 156 -8.59 5.09 -1.13
N PRO A 157 -8.33 3.91 -0.54
CA PRO A 157 -7.69 2.80 -1.24
C PRO A 157 -8.59 2.27 -2.34
N VAL A 158 -8.01 1.92 -3.48
CA VAL A 158 -8.74 1.40 -4.66
C VAL A 158 -8.88 -0.11 -4.62
N PHE A 159 -7.80 -0.80 -4.23
CA PHE A 159 -7.74 -2.22 -3.97
C PHE A 159 -6.55 -2.50 -3.07
N TRP A 160 -6.55 -3.65 -2.41
CA TRP A 160 -5.41 -4.18 -1.67
C TRP A 160 -4.75 -5.29 -2.45
N VAL A 161 -3.43 -5.39 -2.33
CA VAL A 161 -2.62 -6.48 -2.87
C VAL A 161 -1.80 -7.06 -1.71
N TYR A 162 -1.76 -8.39 -1.60
CA TYR A 162 -0.84 -9.04 -0.67
C TYR A 162 0.59 -8.83 -1.13
N TYR A 163 1.42 -8.32 -0.23
CA TYR A 163 2.76 -7.94 -0.61
C TYR A 163 3.58 -9.17 -0.98
N ASP A 164 3.46 -10.28 -0.22
CA ASP A 164 4.16 -11.54 -0.49
C ASP A 164 3.92 -12.06 -1.92
N ASP A 165 2.68 -12.02 -2.40
CA ASP A 165 2.34 -12.39 -3.79
C ASP A 165 2.94 -11.41 -4.81
N ALA A 166 3.00 -10.12 -4.46
CA ALA A 166 3.59 -9.10 -5.32
C ALA A 166 5.11 -9.15 -5.36
N ARG A 167 5.82 -9.74 -4.37
CA ARG A 167 7.29 -9.68 -4.29
C ARG A 167 7.97 -10.30 -5.50
N GLU A 168 7.45 -11.41 -6.02
CA GLU A 168 8.02 -12.04 -7.20
C GLU A 168 7.96 -11.11 -8.43
N LEU A 169 6.84 -10.41 -8.61
CA LEU A 169 6.68 -9.40 -9.66
C LEU A 169 7.60 -8.20 -9.43
N LEU A 170 7.60 -7.66 -8.21
CA LEU A 170 8.32 -6.44 -7.85
C LEU A 170 9.84 -6.61 -7.84
N SER A 171 10.35 -7.82 -7.59
CA SER A 171 11.79 -8.15 -7.66
C SER A 171 12.32 -8.20 -9.11
N LYS A 172 11.44 -8.49 -10.08
CA LYS A 172 11.80 -8.52 -11.52
C LYS A 172 11.74 -7.13 -12.17
N LYS A 173 10.96 -6.21 -11.60
CA LYS A 173 10.75 -4.87 -12.17
C LYS A 173 11.76 -3.88 -11.60
N ARG A 174 12.52 -3.24 -12.49
CA ARG A 174 13.52 -2.23 -12.15
C ARG A 174 12.91 -0.86 -11.98
N MET A 175 13.53 -0.06 -11.11
CA MET A 175 13.25 1.35 -10.92
C MET A 175 14.55 2.16 -10.95
N ILE A 176 14.40 3.46 -11.19
CA ILE A 176 15.50 4.43 -11.11
C ILE A 176 15.85 4.60 -9.64
N ASN A 177 17.13 4.46 -9.31
CA ASN A 177 17.63 4.66 -7.96
C ASN A 177 17.86 6.16 -7.71
N PRO A 178 17.17 6.80 -6.74
CA PRO A 178 17.30 8.24 -6.51
C PRO A 178 18.63 8.63 -5.86
N LEU A 179 19.35 7.66 -5.28
CA LEU A 179 20.61 7.89 -4.56
C LEU A 179 21.85 7.59 -5.39
N ASN A 180 21.72 6.76 -6.44
CA ASN A 180 22.84 6.33 -7.26
C ASN A 180 22.40 5.87 -8.66
N ASP A 181 22.71 6.65 -9.68
CA ASP A 181 22.38 6.33 -11.09
C ASP A 181 23.11 5.09 -11.63
N ALA A 182 24.21 4.67 -10.98
CA ALA A 182 25.02 3.54 -11.44
C ALA A 182 24.48 2.16 -11.02
N SER A 183 23.55 2.09 -10.05
CA SER A 183 22.96 0.84 -9.57
C SER A 183 21.44 0.90 -9.73
N GLN A 184 20.88 -0.10 -10.41
CA GLN A 184 19.43 -0.22 -10.56
C GLN A 184 18.84 -0.89 -9.33
N LEU A 185 17.76 -0.30 -8.80
CA LEU A 185 17.02 -0.85 -7.67
C LEU A 185 15.78 -1.57 -8.19
N THR A 186 15.31 -2.61 -7.51
CA THR A 186 14.00 -3.21 -7.80
C THR A 186 12.91 -2.57 -6.95
N PHE A 187 11.64 -2.73 -7.33
CA PHE A 187 10.55 -2.31 -6.45
C PHE A 187 10.56 -3.09 -5.13
N ASP A 188 10.89 -4.38 -5.15
CA ASP A 188 10.99 -5.17 -3.90
C ASP A 188 12.07 -4.60 -2.98
N ASP A 189 13.27 -4.35 -3.51
CA ASP A 189 14.37 -3.76 -2.72
C ASP A 189 13.98 -2.41 -2.10
N PHE A 190 13.27 -1.55 -2.85
CA PHE A 190 12.83 -0.24 -2.37
C PHE A 190 11.95 -0.34 -1.13
N PHE A 191 11.02 -1.29 -1.11
CA PHE A 191 10.09 -1.50 0.00
C PHE A 191 10.73 -2.28 1.16
N VAL A 192 11.46 -3.36 0.87
CA VAL A 192 12.11 -4.20 1.89
C VAL A 192 13.21 -3.43 2.62
N ARG A 193 14.03 -2.65 1.89
CA ARG A 193 15.07 -1.79 2.49
C ARG A 193 14.52 -0.48 3.06
N ARG A 194 13.19 -0.26 2.96
CA ARG A 194 12.48 0.91 3.48
C ARG A 194 13.03 2.24 2.96
N LEU A 195 13.37 2.28 1.67
CA LEU A 195 13.91 3.47 1.00
C LEU A 195 12.82 4.49 0.66
N PHE A 196 11.79 4.60 1.49
CA PHE A 196 10.62 5.45 1.26
C PHE A 196 10.31 6.36 2.45
N SER A 197 9.83 7.56 2.14
CA SER A 197 9.21 8.45 3.11
C SER A 197 7.76 8.03 3.34
N SER A 198 7.31 8.05 4.59
CA SER A 198 5.91 7.74 4.91
C SER A 198 5.46 8.42 6.20
N TYR A 199 4.17 8.49 6.42
CA TYR A 199 3.57 8.86 7.71
C TYR A 199 2.55 7.81 8.14
N VAL A 200 2.45 7.57 9.45
CA VAL A 200 1.52 6.60 10.02
C VAL A 200 0.13 7.22 10.05
N VAL A 201 -0.89 6.46 9.62
CA VAL A 201 -2.29 6.92 9.60
C VAL A 201 -3.19 6.13 10.53
N LYS A 202 -2.77 4.92 10.89
CA LYS A 202 -3.49 4.04 11.81
C LYS A 202 -2.47 3.13 12.49
N GLU A 203 -2.69 2.87 13.76
CA GLU A 203 -2.05 1.77 14.49
C GLU A 203 -3.14 0.88 15.06
N THR A 204 -2.83 -0.39 15.28
CA THR A 204 -3.78 -1.29 15.94
C THR A 204 -4.14 -0.74 17.31
N ASN A 205 -5.44 -0.51 17.51
CA ASN A 205 -6.00 -0.04 18.77
C ASN A 205 -7.35 -0.74 19.04
N PRO A 206 -7.82 -0.79 20.31
CA PRO A 206 -9.05 -1.49 20.68
C PRO A 206 -10.31 -0.97 19.96
N SER A 207 -10.30 0.29 19.53
CA SER A 207 -11.42 0.90 18.82
C SER A 207 -11.35 0.76 17.30
N ASN A 208 -10.30 0.13 16.76
CA ASN A 208 -10.00 0.03 15.33
C ASN A 208 -10.08 1.38 14.56
N LYS A 209 -9.81 2.49 15.24
CA LYS A 209 -9.93 3.85 14.70
C LYS A 209 -8.65 4.32 14.03
N SER A 210 -8.75 5.12 12.98
CA SER A 210 -7.57 5.81 12.44
C SER A 210 -7.12 6.94 13.37
N ILE A 211 -5.90 7.46 13.17
CA ILE A 211 -5.40 8.62 13.92
C ILE A 211 -6.33 9.83 13.75
N ALA A 212 -6.89 10.01 12.55
CA ALA A 212 -7.84 11.09 12.28
C ALA A 212 -9.12 10.95 13.12
N ASP A 213 -9.63 9.71 13.25
CA ASP A 213 -10.84 9.43 14.03
C ASP A 213 -10.62 9.56 15.54
N VAL A 214 -9.43 9.15 16.02
CA VAL A 214 -9.04 9.29 17.43
C VAL A 214 -8.93 10.77 17.80
N LEU A 215 -8.35 11.60 16.93
CA LEU A 215 -8.21 13.04 17.15
C LEU A 215 -9.51 13.83 16.88
N GLY A 216 -10.52 13.20 16.26
CA GLY A 216 -11.77 13.86 15.85
C GLY A 216 -11.55 14.91 14.76
N VAL A 217 -10.61 14.67 13.84
CA VAL A 217 -10.17 15.67 12.85
C VAL A 217 -10.57 15.29 11.44
N THR A 218 -11.47 16.09 10.88
CA THR A 218 -11.93 15.93 9.49
C THR A 218 -10.97 16.56 8.49
N ASP A 219 -10.24 17.62 8.86
CA ASP A 219 -9.33 18.32 7.93
C ASP A 219 -8.14 17.42 7.55
N VAL A 220 -7.96 17.20 6.26
CA VAL A 220 -6.87 16.38 5.68
C VAL A 220 -5.49 16.98 5.98
N LYS A 221 -5.38 18.30 6.15
CA LYS A 221 -4.11 19.02 6.32
C LYS A 221 -3.77 19.38 7.77
N ASP A 222 -4.53 18.86 8.74
CA ASP A 222 -4.29 19.19 10.14
C ASP A 222 -2.91 18.69 10.63
N PRO A 223 -2.04 19.57 11.16
CA PRO A 223 -0.70 19.22 11.60
C PRO A 223 -0.68 18.21 12.76
N ARG A 224 -1.76 18.08 13.53
CA ARG A 224 -1.85 17.11 14.64
C ARG A 224 -1.74 15.66 14.15
N LYS A 225 -2.20 15.37 12.93
CA LYS A 225 -2.06 14.04 12.31
C LYS A 225 -0.59 13.68 12.11
N LEU A 226 0.21 14.64 11.66
CA LEU A 226 1.65 14.45 11.47
C LEU A 226 2.36 14.31 12.82
N TYR A 227 1.98 15.10 13.82
CA TYR A 227 2.55 14.98 15.16
C TYR A 227 2.30 13.61 15.79
N GLU A 228 1.07 13.08 15.73
CA GLU A 228 0.77 11.73 16.22
C GLU A 228 1.48 10.64 15.39
N SER A 229 1.60 10.81 14.06
CA SER A 229 2.40 9.93 13.23
C SER A 229 3.86 9.86 13.71
N GLU A 230 4.51 11.01 13.93
CA GLU A 230 5.90 11.06 14.41
C GLU A 230 6.04 10.47 15.81
N LYS A 231 5.05 10.69 16.69
CA LYS A 231 5.03 10.08 18.02
C LYS A 231 4.96 8.55 17.96
N ILE A 232 4.15 7.98 17.07
CA ILE A 232 4.07 6.53 16.88
C ILE A 232 5.39 5.99 16.31
N LYS A 233 5.97 6.65 15.29
CA LYS A 233 7.28 6.26 14.75
C LYS A 233 8.36 6.28 15.83
N LYS A 234 8.40 7.35 16.64
CA LYS A 234 9.32 7.47 17.75
C LYS A 234 9.12 6.36 18.76
N SER A 235 7.88 6.05 19.15
CA SER A 235 7.60 4.94 20.06
C SER A 235 8.10 3.58 19.54
N ILE A 236 8.03 3.33 18.24
CA ILE A 236 8.55 2.10 17.62
C ILE A 236 10.09 2.10 17.65
N SER A 237 10.72 3.24 17.33
CA SER A 237 12.18 3.39 17.37
C SER A 237 12.75 3.30 18.79
N ASP A 238 12.07 3.89 19.78
CA ASP A 238 12.46 3.85 21.19
C ASP A 238 12.35 2.40 21.72
N PHE A 239 11.30 1.66 21.30
CA PHE A 239 11.19 0.23 21.59
C PHE A 239 12.34 -0.56 20.97
N GLU A 240 12.65 -0.33 19.70
CA GLU A 240 13.80 -0.97 19.04
C GLU A 240 15.11 -0.70 19.79
N GLN A 241 15.39 0.55 20.16
CA GLN A 241 16.58 0.92 20.94
C GLN A 241 16.62 0.22 22.31
N SER A 242 15.48 0.10 23.00
CA SER A 242 15.42 -0.59 24.29
C SER A 242 15.77 -2.08 24.22
N LEU A 243 15.70 -2.70 23.03
CA LEU A 243 16.14 -4.08 22.82
C LEU A 243 17.67 -4.21 22.72
N TRP A 244 18.37 -3.10 22.43
CA TRP A 244 19.83 -3.04 22.34
C TRP A 244 20.51 -2.59 23.64
N GLU A 245 19.78 -1.90 24.52
CA GLU A 245 20.27 -1.50 25.85
C GLU A 245 20.15 -2.66 26.86
N TYR A 246 20.97 -3.70 26.68
CA TYR A 246 21.12 -4.80 27.63
C TYR A 246 22.58 -5.24 27.80
#